data_AF-A0A251XH52-F1
#
_entry.id   AF-A0A251XH52-F1
#
_cell.length_a   1.000
_cell.length_b   1.000
_cell.length_c   1.000
_cell.angle_alpha   90.00
_cell.angle_beta   90.00
_cell.angle_gamma   90.00
#
_symmetry.space_group_name_H-M   'P 1'
#
loop_
_entity.id
_entity.type
_entity.pdbx_description
1 polymer ?
#
loop_
_entity_poly.entity_id
_entity_poly.type
_entity_poly.pdbx_seq_one_letter_code
_entity_poly.pdbx_strand_id
1 'polypeptide(L)'
;MLGPGESAGVTGDGIPGVPAGIPVGPGAGDNAAAALGLGAVPGDVVVSIGTSGTVFAVTADLITDATGTVAGFADATGNFLPLIATLNAARVLDGGARLLGVDHARLSELALEAPAGSDGLVLLPYFEGERTPNLPDATASLHGMTLRNSTPATMARAHVEGMLCGLADGLDAITRQGVQVERVLLIGGGAKSRAVREIAPTIFGVPIHVPDAASSSPTVPRSRPRGSSPARYPSGHSRATRSSTRRACPRFVRRTRRRRQSSGTDPVEPSLTPRPVDDPDGIRS
;
A
#
# COMPACT_ATOMS: atom_id res chain seq x y z
N MET A 1 10.55 -28.60 -10.20
CA MET A 1 9.74 -27.38 -9.96
C MET A 1 9.31 -26.90 -11.33
N LEU A 2 8.02 -26.64 -11.55
CA LEU A 2 7.51 -26.18 -12.84
C LEU A 2 7.84 -24.70 -13.04
N GLY A 3 8.25 -24.33 -14.24
CA GLY A 3 8.47 -22.96 -14.67
C GLY A 3 7.20 -22.23 -15.11
N PRO A 4 7.29 -20.91 -15.33
CA PRO A 4 6.19 -20.11 -15.87
C PRO A 4 5.66 -20.68 -17.19
N GLY A 5 4.34 -20.88 -17.26
CA GLY A 5 3.67 -21.39 -18.46
C GLY A 5 3.84 -22.89 -18.73
N GLU A 6 4.54 -23.63 -17.86
CA GLU A 6 4.60 -25.09 -17.96
C GLU A 6 3.29 -25.73 -17.50
N SER A 7 2.96 -26.90 -18.06
CA SER A 7 1.77 -27.64 -17.67
C SER A 7 2.03 -28.46 -16.39
N ALA A 8 1.12 -28.36 -15.42
CA ALA A 8 1.04 -29.22 -14.26
C ALA A 8 0.24 -30.51 -14.53
N GLY A 9 -0.14 -30.75 -15.78
CA GLY A 9 -0.92 -31.90 -16.22
C GLY A 9 -2.22 -31.47 -16.91
N VAL A 10 -3.18 -32.39 -16.95
CA VAL A 10 -4.51 -32.15 -17.51
C VAL A 10 -5.59 -32.58 -16.52
N THR A 11 -6.78 -32.03 -16.66
CA THR A 11 -7.97 -32.48 -15.91
C THR A 11 -8.24 -33.96 -16.18
N GLY A 12 -8.55 -34.71 -15.12
CA GLY A 12 -8.93 -36.12 -15.20
C GLY A 12 -10.40 -36.33 -15.55
N ASP A 13 -10.76 -37.57 -15.87
CA ASP A 13 -12.15 -37.97 -16.05
C ASP A 13 -12.95 -37.92 -14.73
N GLY A 14 -14.27 -37.72 -14.81
CA GLY A 14 -15.18 -37.84 -13.68
C GLY A 14 -15.32 -36.61 -12.78
N ILE A 15 -14.74 -35.46 -13.13
CA ILE A 15 -14.98 -34.18 -12.43
C ILE A 15 -16.30 -33.57 -12.97
N PRO A 16 -17.36 -33.44 -12.15
CA PRO A 16 -18.63 -32.91 -12.62
C PRO A 16 -18.49 -31.50 -13.20
N GLY A 17 -18.94 -31.31 -14.44
CA GLY A 17 -18.91 -30.00 -15.12
C GLY A 17 -17.55 -29.59 -15.69
N VAL A 18 -16.51 -30.43 -15.61
CA VAL A 18 -15.18 -30.13 -16.15
C VAL A 18 -14.75 -31.24 -17.13
N PRO A 19 -14.60 -30.94 -18.43
CA PRO A 19 -14.06 -31.91 -19.39
C PRO A 19 -12.67 -32.42 -19.01
N ALA A 20 -12.38 -33.68 -19.33
CA ALA A 20 -11.02 -34.23 -19.22
C ALA A 20 -10.09 -33.66 -20.30
N GLY A 21 -8.78 -33.68 -20.06
CA GLY A 21 -7.77 -33.26 -21.02
C GLY A 21 -7.50 -31.75 -21.08
N ILE A 22 -8.11 -30.94 -20.19
CA ILE A 22 -7.87 -29.49 -20.14
C ILE A 22 -6.52 -29.24 -19.45
N PRO A 23 -5.58 -28.49 -20.06
CA PRO A 23 -4.30 -28.17 -19.44
C PRO A 23 -4.47 -27.41 -18.12
N VAL A 24 -3.73 -27.82 -17.09
CA VAL A 24 -3.67 -27.16 -15.80
C VAL A 24 -2.32 -26.46 -15.68
N GLY A 25 -2.33 -25.16 -15.39
CA GLY A 25 -1.09 -24.39 -15.19
C GLY A 25 -0.43 -24.66 -13.83
N PRO A 26 0.77 -24.11 -13.58
CA PRO A 26 1.51 -24.33 -12.33
C PRO A 26 0.88 -23.60 -11.13
N GLY A 27 -0.07 -22.69 -11.38
CA GLY A 27 -0.64 -21.80 -10.39
C GLY A 27 0.31 -20.64 -10.03
N ALA A 28 -0.18 -19.74 -9.19
CA ALA A 28 0.61 -18.63 -8.63
C ALA A 28 0.00 -18.20 -7.30
N GLY A 29 0.82 -17.62 -6.42
CA GLY A 29 0.31 -16.91 -5.24
C GLY A 29 -0.55 -15.72 -5.64
N ASP A 30 -1.43 -15.26 -4.76
CA ASP A 30 -2.41 -14.20 -5.03
C ASP A 30 -1.81 -12.91 -5.62
N ASN A 31 -0.71 -12.40 -5.05
CA ASN A 31 -0.05 -11.17 -5.50
C ASN A 31 0.68 -11.38 -6.85
N ALA A 32 1.28 -12.55 -7.06
CA ALA A 32 1.91 -12.91 -8.34
C ALA A 32 0.85 -13.09 -9.44
N ALA A 33 -0.29 -13.71 -9.11
CA ALA A 33 -1.44 -13.84 -10.00
C ALA A 33 -2.07 -12.49 -10.32
N ALA A 34 -2.17 -11.58 -9.34
CA ALA A 34 -2.63 -10.21 -9.55
C ALA A 34 -1.68 -9.43 -10.47
N ALA A 35 -0.37 -9.51 -10.25
CA ALA A 35 0.63 -8.90 -11.14
C ALA A 35 0.47 -9.39 -12.58
N LEU A 36 0.33 -10.72 -12.76
CA LEU A 36 0.14 -11.34 -14.07
C LEU A 36 -1.17 -10.90 -14.72
N GLY A 37 -2.28 -10.90 -13.98
CA GLY A 37 -3.59 -10.50 -14.48
C GLY A 37 -3.66 -9.02 -14.88
N LEU A 38 -2.81 -8.18 -14.28
CA LEU A 38 -2.65 -6.77 -14.65
C LEU A 38 -1.70 -6.56 -15.84
N GLY A 39 -1.02 -7.60 -16.31
CA GLY A 39 0.06 -7.47 -17.29
C GLY A 39 1.22 -6.62 -16.77
N ALA A 40 1.48 -6.66 -15.45
CA ALA A 40 2.57 -5.92 -14.84
C ALA A 40 3.92 -6.44 -15.36
N VAL A 41 4.84 -5.52 -15.66
CA VAL A 41 6.18 -5.81 -16.18
C VAL A 41 7.26 -5.22 -15.28
N PRO A 42 8.54 -5.63 -15.39
CA PRO A 42 9.61 -5.01 -14.63
C PRO A 42 9.57 -3.48 -14.68
N GLY A 43 9.59 -2.82 -13.52
CA GLY A 43 9.39 -1.38 -13.38
C GLY A 43 7.99 -0.98 -12.89
N ASP A 44 7.01 -1.87 -12.98
CA ASP A 44 5.68 -1.67 -12.42
C ASP A 44 5.63 -2.02 -10.93
N VAL A 45 4.97 -1.16 -10.16
CA VAL A 45 4.56 -1.46 -8.79
C VAL A 45 3.05 -1.59 -8.74
N VAL A 46 2.55 -2.64 -8.11
CA VAL A 46 1.13 -2.75 -7.76
C VAL A 46 0.96 -2.33 -6.31
N VAL A 47 0.03 -1.38 -6.10
CA VAL A 47 -0.46 -1.00 -4.77
C VAL A 47 -1.89 -1.49 -4.66
N SER A 48 -2.11 -2.51 -3.85
CA SER A 48 -3.44 -3.05 -3.58
C SER A 48 -4.00 -2.51 -2.28
N ILE A 49 -5.12 -1.78 -2.36
CA ILE A 49 -5.81 -1.20 -1.20
C ILE A 49 -7.07 -2.03 -0.92
N GLY A 50 -6.87 -3.19 -0.28
CA GLY A 50 -7.94 -3.94 0.38
C GLY A 50 -8.12 -3.51 1.84
N THR A 51 -8.81 -4.32 2.65
CA THR A 51 -8.89 -4.08 4.11
C THR A 51 -7.49 -3.90 4.71
N SER A 52 -6.53 -4.71 4.25
CA SER A 52 -5.08 -4.54 4.39
C SER A 52 -4.45 -4.10 3.07
N GLY A 53 -3.22 -3.60 3.13
CA GLY A 53 -2.49 -3.12 1.95
C GLY A 53 -1.40 -4.08 1.52
N THR A 54 -1.14 -4.16 0.21
CA THR A 54 0.11 -4.72 -0.30
C THR A 54 0.76 -3.75 -1.28
N VAL A 55 2.08 -3.70 -1.25
CA VAL A 55 2.90 -2.98 -2.22
C VAL A 55 3.91 -3.99 -2.74
N PHE A 56 3.86 -4.29 -4.03
CA PHE A 56 4.78 -5.23 -4.65
C PHE A 56 5.21 -4.76 -6.03
N ALA A 57 6.47 -4.98 -6.38
CA ALA A 57 7.00 -4.62 -7.68
C ALA A 57 7.27 -5.85 -8.52
N VAL A 58 7.23 -5.73 -9.84
CA VAL A 58 7.85 -6.71 -10.73
C VAL A 58 9.27 -6.21 -11.04
N THR A 59 10.26 -7.11 -10.93
CA THR A 59 11.68 -6.79 -11.19
C THR A 59 12.40 -7.98 -11.80
N ALA A 60 13.37 -7.71 -12.68
CA ALA A 60 14.18 -8.74 -13.31
C ALA A 60 15.22 -9.36 -12.35
N ASP A 61 15.66 -8.59 -11.35
CA ASP A 61 16.70 -9.00 -10.42
C ASP A 61 16.13 -9.47 -9.08
N LEU A 62 16.74 -10.51 -8.51
CA LEU A 62 16.38 -11.02 -7.19
C LEU A 62 16.67 -9.97 -6.11
N ILE A 63 15.67 -9.72 -5.28
CA ILE A 63 15.78 -8.83 -4.12
C ILE A 63 15.99 -9.63 -2.85
N THR A 64 17.07 -9.32 -2.12
CA THR A 64 17.40 -9.91 -0.82
C THR A 64 17.56 -8.81 0.22
N ASP A 65 16.50 -8.51 0.94
CA ASP A 65 16.52 -7.49 2.00
C ASP A 65 16.98 -8.09 3.33
N ALA A 66 18.22 -7.80 3.72
CA ALA A 66 18.80 -8.27 4.97
C ALA A 66 18.05 -7.79 6.23
N THR A 67 17.23 -6.74 6.13
CA THR A 67 16.41 -6.26 7.26
C THR A 67 15.14 -7.09 7.48
N GLY A 68 14.77 -7.92 6.50
CA GLY A 68 13.51 -8.66 6.51
C GLY A 68 12.25 -7.81 6.28
N THR A 69 12.40 -6.53 5.89
CA THR A 69 11.26 -5.64 5.65
C THR A 69 10.56 -5.99 4.34
N VAL A 70 11.32 -6.22 3.27
CA VAL A 70 10.82 -6.59 1.94
C VAL A 70 10.95 -8.11 1.76
N ALA A 71 9.83 -8.80 1.54
CA ALA A 71 9.85 -10.21 1.17
C ALA A 71 10.25 -10.37 -0.30
N GLY A 72 11.29 -11.16 -0.58
CA GLY A 72 11.74 -11.46 -1.94
C GLY A 72 11.06 -12.70 -2.51
N PHE A 73 9.93 -12.52 -3.21
CA PHE A 73 9.24 -13.62 -3.89
C PHE A 73 9.62 -13.74 -5.37
N ALA A 74 9.24 -14.85 -6.00
CA ALA A 74 9.18 -14.97 -7.45
C ALA A 74 7.81 -14.47 -7.95
N ASP A 75 7.77 -13.94 -9.17
CA ASP A 75 6.50 -13.65 -9.84
C ASP A 75 6.02 -14.85 -10.68
N ALA A 76 4.91 -14.70 -11.42
CA ALA A 76 4.36 -15.75 -12.26
C ALA A 76 4.90 -15.77 -13.71
N THR A 77 5.89 -14.94 -14.03
CA THR A 77 6.47 -14.77 -15.37
C THR A 77 7.95 -15.18 -15.47
N GLY A 78 8.58 -15.51 -14.34
CA GLY A 78 10.00 -15.86 -14.24
C GLY A 78 10.87 -14.68 -13.80
N ASN A 79 10.26 -13.57 -13.43
CA ASN A 79 10.84 -12.43 -12.74
C ASN A 79 10.67 -12.60 -11.21
N PHE A 80 10.98 -11.53 -10.47
CA PHE A 80 10.84 -11.47 -9.02
C PHE A 80 9.79 -10.46 -8.58
N LEU A 81 9.29 -10.66 -7.36
CA LEU A 81 8.17 -9.95 -6.77
C LEU A 81 8.50 -9.48 -5.34
N PRO A 82 9.40 -8.49 -5.15
CA PRO A 82 9.61 -7.87 -3.85
C PRO A 82 8.30 -7.30 -3.33
N LEU A 83 7.92 -7.69 -2.11
CA LEU A 83 6.60 -7.43 -1.56
C LEU A 83 6.68 -6.94 -0.12
N ILE A 84 5.80 -5.99 0.19
CA ILE A 84 5.48 -5.55 1.53
C ILE A 84 3.98 -5.65 1.75
N ALA A 85 3.60 -6.05 2.97
CA ALA A 85 2.23 -5.99 3.44
C ALA A 85 2.09 -4.97 4.58
N THR A 86 1.00 -4.22 4.55
CA THR A 86 0.56 -3.33 5.64
C THR A 86 -0.78 -3.82 6.18
N LEU A 87 -0.98 -3.69 7.49
CA LEU A 87 -2.27 -3.97 8.12
C LEU A 87 -3.25 -2.85 7.76
N ASN A 88 -2.82 -1.59 7.82
CA ASN A 88 -3.74 -0.46 7.76
C ASN A 88 -3.83 0.14 6.35
N ALA A 89 -4.82 -0.31 5.58
CA ALA A 89 -5.16 0.24 4.27
C ALA A 89 -6.61 0.74 4.22
N ALA A 90 -7.53 0.09 3.50
CA ALA A 90 -8.92 0.58 3.38
C ALA A 90 -9.62 0.72 4.75
N ARG A 91 -9.26 -0.09 5.76
CA ARG A 91 -9.79 0.04 7.12
C ARG A 91 -9.54 1.41 7.76
N VAL A 92 -8.51 2.13 7.32
CA VAL A 92 -8.24 3.50 7.76
C VAL A 92 -9.33 4.44 7.24
N LEU A 93 -9.78 4.23 6.01
CA LEU A 93 -10.88 4.98 5.42
C LEU A 93 -12.21 4.59 6.10
N ASP A 94 -12.45 3.30 6.35
CA ASP A 94 -13.62 2.83 7.08
C ASP A 94 -13.69 3.46 8.48
N GLY A 95 -12.55 3.51 9.19
CA GLY A 95 -12.41 4.15 10.49
C GLY A 95 -12.69 5.66 10.44
N GLY A 96 -12.17 6.35 9.43
CA GLY A 96 -12.41 7.79 9.23
C GLY A 96 -13.88 8.10 8.91
N ALA A 97 -14.51 7.28 8.06
CA ALA A 97 -15.94 7.39 7.73
C ALA A 97 -16.80 7.18 8.97
N ARG A 98 -16.52 6.13 9.74
CA ARG A 98 -17.20 5.84 11.01
C ARG A 98 -17.01 6.96 12.03
N LEU A 99 -15.78 7.48 12.19
CA LEU A 99 -15.47 8.55 13.13
C LEU A 99 -16.25 9.84 12.83
N LEU A 100 -16.41 10.15 11.54
CA LEU A 100 -17.11 11.36 11.08
C LEU A 100 -18.62 11.15 10.91
N GLY A 101 -19.13 9.92 11.06
CA GLY A 101 -20.54 9.59 10.86
C GLY A 101 -20.99 9.74 9.41
N VAL A 102 -20.12 9.43 8.44
CA VAL A 102 -20.38 9.57 7.00
C VAL A 102 -20.10 8.27 6.25
N ASP A 103 -20.54 8.18 4.99
CA ASP A 103 -20.15 7.08 4.10
C ASP A 103 -18.81 7.35 3.38
N HIS A 104 -18.33 6.38 2.59
CA HIS A 104 -17.07 6.51 1.87
C HIS A 104 -17.08 7.57 0.77
N ALA A 105 -18.23 7.83 0.15
CA ALA A 105 -18.36 8.86 -0.87
C ALA A 105 -18.16 10.24 -0.23
N ARG A 106 -18.87 10.50 0.87
CA ARG A 106 -18.78 11.76 1.60
C ARG A 106 -17.43 11.94 2.29
N LEU A 107 -16.81 10.86 2.81
CA LEU A 107 -15.41 10.93 3.30
C LEU A 107 -14.46 11.38 2.19
N SER A 108 -14.62 10.83 0.98
CA SER A 108 -13.80 11.21 -0.18
C SER A 108 -14.02 12.67 -0.56
N GLU A 109 -15.25 13.18 -0.53
CA GLU A 109 -15.53 14.59 -0.80
C GLU A 109 -14.88 15.50 0.25
N LEU A 110 -15.10 15.22 1.54
CA LEU A 110 -14.51 15.97 2.65
C LEU A 110 -12.99 16.04 2.57
N ALA A 111 -12.33 14.94 2.20
CA ALA A 111 -10.88 14.92 2.04
C ALA A 111 -10.39 15.86 0.93
N LEU A 112 -11.17 16.01 -0.15
CA LEU A 112 -10.85 16.90 -1.27
C LEU A 112 -11.16 18.38 -0.97
N GLU A 113 -12.02 18.67 0.02
CA GLU A 113 -12.29 20.04 0.49
C GLU A 113 -11.10 20.64 1.26
N ALA A 114 -10.33 19.81 1.97
CA ALA A 114 -9.16 20.26 2.73
C ALA A 114 -7.90 20.45 1.84
N PRO A 115 -6.97 21.35 2.22
CA PRO A 115 -5.71 21.51 1.49
C PRO A 115 -4.78 20.30 1.66
N ALA A 116 -3.81 20.17 0.76
CA ALA A 116 -2.75 19.17 0.88
C ALA A 116 -1.96 19.32 2.19
N GLY A 117 -1.65 18.19 2.83
CA GLY A 117 -1.05 18.16 4.15
C GLY A 117 -2.04 18.38 5.30
N SER A 118 -3.35 18.33 5.03
CA SER A 118 -4.43 18.38 6.03
C SER A 118 -4.34 19.58 6.99
N ASP A 119 -3.85 20.72 6.49
CA ASP A 119 -3.55 21.93 7.28
C ASP A 119 -2.69 21.65 8.55
N GLY A 120 -1.71 20.74 8.40
CA GLY A 120 -0.78 20.34 9.45
C GLY A 120 -1.25 19.18 10.34
N LEU A 121 -2.49 18.71 10.17
CA LEU A 121 -3.00 17.54 10.87
C LEU A 121 -2.39 16.25 10.32
N VAL A 122 -1.86 15.38 11.18
CA VAL A 122 -1.15 14.18 10.75
C VAL A 122 -1.66 12.94 11.48
N LEU A 123 -2.18 11.98 10.71
CA LEU A 123 -2.54 10.66 11.20
C LEU A 123 -1.40 9.66 10.96
N LEU A 124 -0.98 8.98 12.02
CA LEU A 124 -0.26 7.72 11.94
C LEU A 124 -1.28 6.59 12.10
N PRO A 125 -1.61 5.86 11.02
CA PRO A 125 -2.82 5.04 10.98
C PRO A 125 -2.61 3.62 11.52
N TYR A 126 -1.82 3.42 12.58
CA TYR A 126 -1.53 2.10 13.15
C TYR A 126 -2.68 1.60 14.03
N PHE A 127 -3.90 1.52 13.49
CA PHE A 127 -5.09 1.17 14.26
C PHE A 127 -5.06 -0.27 14.79
N GLU A 128 -4.39 -1.17 14.08
CA GLU A 128 -4.31 -2.60 14.36
C GLU A 128 -2.85 -3.05 14.55
N GLY A 129 -1.99 -2.20 15.12
CA GLY A 129 -0.54 -2.37 14.99
C GLY A 129 -0.08 -2.15 13.55
N GLU A 130 1.12 -2.60 13.20
CA GLU A 130 1.60 -2.58 11.81
C GLU A 130 2.62 -3.70 11.54
N ARG A 131 2.59 -4.24 10.32
CA ARG A 131 3.58 -5.22 9.82
C ARG A 131 4.82 -4.52 9.27
N THR A 132 4.59 -3.46 8.50
CA THR A 132 5.66 -2.69 7.86
C THR A 132 5.44 -1.20 8.07
N PRO A 133 6.21 -0.54 8.94
CA PRO A 133 7.28 -1.10 9.79
C PRO A 133 6.77 -2.10 10.84
N ASN A 134 7.64 -2.99 11.34
CA ASN A 134 7.30 -4.00 12.34
C ASN A 134 6.99 -3.34 13.71
N LEU A 135 5.71 -3.02 13.93
CA LEU A 135 5.19 -2.34 15.11
C LEU A 135 3.88 -2.99 15.55
N PRO A 136 3.91 -4.26 16.01
CA PRO A 136 2.71 -5.06 16.26
C PRO A 136 1.79 -4.46 17.34
N ASP A 137 2.37 -3.76 18.32
CA ASP A 137 1.63 -3.18 19.45
C ASP A 137 1.35 -1.68 19.30
N ALA A 138 1.66 -1.10 18.13
CA ALA A 138 1.42 0.32 17.90
C ALA A 138 -0.08 0.64 17.81
N THR A 139 -0.43 1.83 18.29
CA THR A 139 -1.77 2.40 18.16
C THR A 139 -1.76 3.62 17.25
N ALA A 140 -2.91 3.89 16.63
CA ALA A 140 -3.07 5.06 15.78
C ALA A 140 -2.92 6.34 16.60
N SER A 141 -2.37 7.38 15.98
CA SER A 141 -2.19 8.67 16.66
C SER A 141 -2.37 9.84 15.71
N LEU A 142 -2.98 10.90 16.25
CA LEU A 142 -3.24 12.15 15.54
C LEU A 142 -2.35 13.25 16.13
N HIS A 143 -1.64 13.96 15.27
CA HIS A 143 -0.64 14.97 15.65
C HIS A 143 -0.93 16.29 14.95
N GLY A 144 -0.52 17.40 15.57
CA GLY A 144 -0.65 18.73 14.95
C GLY A 144 -2.06 19.30 14.93
N MET A 145 -2.95 18.78 15.78
CA MET A 145 -4.32 19.28 15.92
C MET A 145 -4.34 20.63 16.65
N THR A 146 -5.10 21.56 16.10
CA THR A 146 -5.32 22.93 16.57
C THR A 146 -6.80 23.26 16.41
N LEU A 147 -7.34 24.24 17.13
CA LEU A 147 -8.74 24.66 16.96
C LEU A 147 -9.07 25.04 15.50
N ARG A 148 -8.10 25.61 14.77
CA ARG A 148 -8.25 26.00 13.36
C ARG A 148 -8.41 24.81 12.42
N ASN A 149 -7.61 23.76 12.60
CA ASN A 149 -7.60 22.59 11.71
C ASN A 149 -8.40 21.39 12.27
N SER A 150 -9.23 21.60 13.28
CA SER A 150 -10.11 20.58 13.87
C SER A 150 -11.46 20.54 13.15
N THR A 151 -11.46 20.14 11.88
CA THR A 151 -12.65 20.13 11.02
C THR A 151 -12.88 18.73 10.42
N PRO A 152 -14.12 18.40 10.01
CA PRO A 152 -14.38 17.14 9.29
C PRO A 152 -13.52 16.97 8.03
N ALA A 153 -13.31 18.05 7.26
CA ALA A 153 -12.52 18.02 6.03
C ALA A 153 -11.05 17.69 6.29
N THR A 154 -10.41 18.37 7.25
CA THR A 154 -9.01 18.10 7.62
C THR A 154 -8.85 16.71 8.24
N MET A 155 -9.82 16.24 9.04
CA MET A 155 -9.82 14.87 9.57
C MET A 155 -9.93 13.82 8.45
N ALA A 156 -10.84 14.00 7.49
CA ALA A 156 -10.99 13.12 6.35
C ALA A 156 -9.70 13.08 5.49
N ARG A 157 -9.11 14.25 5.24
CA ARG A 157 -7.85 14.38 4.50
C ARG A 157 -6.69 13.70 5.21
N ALA A 158 -6.62 13.81 6.55
CA ALA A 158 -5.60 13.13 7.35
C ALA A 158 -5.73 11.59 7.29
N HIS A 159 -6.95 11.04 7.21
CA HIS A 159 -7.14 9.59 7.02
C HIS A 159 -6.64 9.13 5.65
N VAL A 160 -6.98 9.85 4.58
CA VAL A 160 -6.54 9.51 3.22
C VAL A 160 -5.02 9.66 3.09
N GLU A 161 -4.45 10.79 3.50
CA GLU A 161 -3.00 11.05 3.43
C GLU A 161 -2.22 10.12 4.36
N GLY A 162 -2.73 9.83 5.56
CA GLY A 162 -2.11 8.92 6.52
C GLY A 162 -1.97 7.50 5.95
N MET A 163 -3.07 6.96 5.41
CA MET A 163 -3.09 5.66 4.73
C MET A 163 -2.12 5.64 3.54
N LEU A 164 -2.21 6.63 2.63
CA LEU A 164 -1.35 6.70 1.46
C LEU A 164 0.13 6.84 1.83
N CYS A 165 0.46 7.64 2.84
CA CYS A 165 1.83 7.74 3.33
C CYS A 165 2.30 6.41 3.95
N GLY A 166 1.42 5.59 4.54
CA GLY A 166 1.79 4.24 5.02
C GLY A 166 2.18 3.32 3.86
N LEU A 167 1.40 3.31 2.79
CA LEU A 167 1.73 2.58 1.55
C LEU A 167 2.99 3.14 0.87
N ALA A 168 3.21 4.46 0.95
CA ALA A 168 4.39 5.11 0.41
C ALA A 168 5.67 4.66 1.12
N ASP A 169 5.60 4.35 2.42
CA ASP A 169 6.74 3.79 3.16
C ASP A 169 7.09 2.38 2.64
N GLY A 170 6.09 1.58 2.27
CA GLY A 170 6.29 0.30 1.60
C GLY A 170 6.97 0.46 0.23
N LEU A 171 6.50 1.42 -0.56
CA LEU A 171 7.13 1.76 -1.84
C LEU A 171 8.57 2.26 -1.68
N ASP A 172 8.83 3.10 -0.69
CA ASP A 172 10.17 3.60 -0.36
C ASP A 172 11.09 2.45 0.10
N ALA A 173 10.57 1.47 0.84
CA ALA A 173 11.33 0.29 1.25
C ALA A 173 11.72 -0.60 0.07
N ILE A 174 10.82 -0.83 -0.90
CA ILE A 174 11.16 -1.54 -2.14
C ILE A 174 12.19 -0.77 -2.97
N THR A 175 12.01 0.54 -3.13
CA THR A 175 12.93 1.39 -3.91
C THR A 175 14.34 1.41 -3.29
N ARG A 176 14.45 1.34 -1.95
CA ARG A 176 15.74 1.23 -1.25
C ARG A 176 16.52 -0.04 -1.56
N GLN A 177 15.85 -1.10 -2.05
CA GLN A 177 16.50 -2.32 -2.52
C GLN A 177 17.04 -2.20 -3.96
N GLY A 178 16.99 -1.02 -4.58
CA GLY A 178 17.50 -0.77 -5.92
C GLY A 178 16.45 -0.94 -7.04
N VAL A 179 15.24 -1.36 -6.70
CA VAL A 179 14.13 -1.53 -7.65
C VAL A 179 13.77 -0.18 -8.28
N GLN A 180 13.81 -0.10 -9.60
CA GLN A 180 13.34 1.06 -10.36
C GLN A 180 11.81 1.02 -10.46
N VAL A 181 11.17 2.18 -10.29
CA VAL A 181 9.70 2.31 -10.31
C VAL A 181 9.32 3.31 -11.40
N GLU A 182 8.64 2.83 -12.43
CA GLU A 182 8.20 3.63 -13.58
C GLU A 182 6.76 4.12 -13.41
N ARG A 183 5.89 3.27 -12.86
CA ARG A 183 4.49 3.60 -12.55
C ARG A 183 3.95 2.73 -11.42
N VAL A 184 2.83 3.19 -10.83
CA VAL A 184 2.04 2.43 -9.87
C VAL A 184 0.70 2.05 -10.48
N LEU A 185 0.37 0.76 -10.43
CA LEU A 185 -0.95 0.20 -10.70
C LEU A 185 -1.73 0.16 -9.38
N LEU A 186 -2.77 0.97 -9.27
CA LEU A 186 -3.56 1.10 -8.04
C LEU A 186 -4.85 0.27 -8.14
N ILE A 187 -4.97 -0.74 -7.28
CA ILE A 187 -6.10 -1.69 -7.29
C ILE A 187 -6.74 -1.81 -5.90
N GLY A 188 -7.81 -2.62 -5.81
CA GLY A 188 -8.52 -2.89 -4.56
C GLY A 188 -9.68 -1.93 -4.28
N GLY A 189 -10.43 -2.20 -3.21
CA GLY A 189 -11.62 -1.43 -2.85
C GLY A 189 -11.34 0.06 -2.62
N GLY A 190 -10.18 0.38 -2.02
CA GLY A 190 -9.78 1.76 -1.78
C GLY A 190 -9.46 2.55 -3.05
N ALA A 191 -9.11 1.89 -4.16
CA ALA A 191 -8.87 2.54 -5.45
C ALA A 191 -10.16 3.16 -6.06
N LYS A 192 -11.35 2.78 -5.58
CA LYS A 192 -12.62 3.38 -5.99
C LYS A 192 -12.79 4.81 -5.47
N SER A 193 -12.15 5.13 -4.34
CA SER A 193 -12.21 6.47 -3.73
C SER A 193 -11.58 7.50 -4.67
N ARG A 194 -12.33 8.58 -4.96
CA ARG A 194 -11.84 9.68 -5.79
C ARG A 194 -10.67 10.40 -5.10
N ALA A 195 -10.77 10.66 -3.80
CA ALA A 195 -9.72 11.28 -3.02
C ALA A 195 -8.42 10.48 -3.06
N VAL A 196 -8.50 9.16 -2.92
CA VAL A 196 -7.32 8.28 -3.02
C VAL A 196 -6.65 8.42 -4.39
N ARG A 197 -7.43 8.37 -5.48
CA ARG A 197 -6.89 8.48 -6.85
C ARG A 197 -6.26 9.84 -7.14
N GLU A 198 -6.84 10.94 -6.65
CA GLU A 198 -6.32 12.29 -6.89
C GLU A 198 -5.11 12.63 -5.99
N ILE A 199 -5.05 12.10 -4.77
CA ILE A 199 -3.99 12.42 -3.80
C ILE A 199 -2.77 11.50 -3.97
N ALA A 200 -2.97 10.23 -4.35
CA ALA A 200 -1.89 9.24 -4.50
C ALA A 200 -0.70 9.68 -5.37
N PRO A 201 -0.87 10.32 -6.55
CA PRO A 201 0.25 10.76 -7.37
C PRO A 201 1.20 11.72 -6.63
N THR A 202 0.64 12.61 -5.82
CA THR A 202 1.40 13.58 -5.02
C THR A 202 2.20 12.90 -3.91
N ILE A 203 1.60 11.88 -3.26
CA ILE A 203 2.23 11.15 -2.15
C ILE A 203 3.30 10.19 -2.66
N PHE A 204 2.99 9.38 -3.69
CA PHE A 204 3.92 8.38 -4.23
C PHE A 204 4.99 9.00 -5.13
N GLY A 205 4.73 10.16 -5.74
CA GLY A 205 5.69 10.86 -6.60
C GLY A 205 5.98 10.17 -7.92
N VAL A 206 5.11 9.25 -8.35
CA VAL A 206 5.19 8.48 -9.60
C VAL A 206 3.82 8.45 -10.29
N PRO A 207 3.75 8.23 -11.62
CA PRO A 207 2.49 8.08 -12.34
C PRO A 207 1.62 6.98 -11.74
N ILE A 208 0.33 7.26 -11.56
CA ILE A 208 -0.66 6.30 -11.05
C ILE A 208 -1.59 5.90 -12.18
N HIS A 209 -1.78 4.61 -12.36
CA HIS A 209 -2.76 4.04 -13.27
C HIS A 209 -3.75 3.19 -12.46
N VAL A 210 -5.04 3.42 -12.68
CA VAL A 210 -6.12 2.62 -12.08
C VAL A 210 -6.71 1.78 -13.21
N PRO A 211 -6.46 0.45 -13.22
CA PRO A 211 -6.97 -0.43 -14.26
C PRO A 211 -8.50 -0.42 -14.30
N ASP A 212 -9.08 -0.49 -15.50
CA ASP A 212 -10.52 -0.63 -15.66
C ASP A 212 -10.97 -2.01 -15.15
N ALA A 213 -12.04 -2.02 -14.35
CA ALA A 213 -12.59 -3.24 -13.74
C ALA A 213 -12.99 -4.33 -14.76
N ALA A 214 -13.15 -3.98 -16.04
CA ALA A 214 -13.49 -4.90 -17.12
C ALA A 214 -12.30 -5.65 -17.74
N SER A 215 -11.05 -5.33 -17.37
CA SER A 215 -9.84 -5.84 -18.04
C SER A 215 -9.08 -6.93 -17.27
N SER A 216 -9.55 -7.38 -16.10
CA SER A 216 -8.89 -8.43 -15.31
C SER A 216 -9.08 -9.85 -15.85
N SER A 217 -9.48 -10.02 -17.10
CA SER A 217 -9.37 -11.31 -17.78
C SER A 217 -7.90 -11.50 -18.16
N PRO A 218 -7.22 -12.55 -17.66
CA PRO A 218 -5.84 -12.80 -18.04
C PRO A 218 -5.82 -13.22 -19.51
N THR A 219 -5.65 -12.26 -20.42
CA THR A 219 -5.19 -12.58 -21.76
C THR A 219 -3.71 -12.92 -21.61
N VAL A 220 -3.43 -14.18 -21.26
CA VAL A 220 -2.07 -14.71 -21.29
C VAL A 220 -1.56 -14.51 -22.72
N PRO A 221 -0.54 -13.67 -22.96
CA PRO A 221 0.05 -13.62 -24.27
C PRO A 221 0.63 -15.01 -24.54
N ARG A 222 0.08 -15.70 -25.55
CA ARG A 222 0.67 -16.95 -26.07
C ARG A 222 2.17 -16.74 -26.19
N SER A 223 2.94 -17.59 -25.51
CA SER A 223 4.39 -17.62 -25.56
C SER A 223 4.84 -17.54 -27.02
N ARG A 224 5.62 -16.51 -27.36
CA ARG A 224 6.34 -16.49 -28.63
C ARG A 224 7.38 -17.62 -28.58
N PRO A 225 7.41 -18.53 -29.57
CA PRO A 225 8.47 -19.53 -29.61
C PRO A 225 9.83 -18.82 -29.69
N ARG A 226 10.77 -19.26 -28.83
CA ARG A 226 12.16 -18.80 -28.88
C ARG A 226 12.74 -19.17 -30.25
N GLY A 227 12.93 -18.16 -31.10
CA GLY A 227 13.49 -18.35 -32.43
C GLY A 227 13.17 -17.21 -33.39
N SER A 228 13.64 -15.99 -33.12
CA SER A 228 13.98 -15.01 -34.16
C SER A 228 14.77 -13.85 -33.57
N SER A 229 15.82 -13.48 -34.28
CA SER A 229 16.78 -12.42 -33.97
C SER A 229 16.10 -11.07 -33.65
N PRO A 230 16.71 -10.20 -32.82
CA PRO A 230 16.08 -8.94 -32.44
C PRO A 230 16.04 -7.98 -33.62
N ALA A 231 14.83 -7.60 -34.03
CA ALA A 231 14.62 -6.45 -34.90
C ALA A 231 15.05 -5.18 -34.15
N ARG A 232 16.03 -4.48 -34.71
CA ARG A 232 16.49 -3.16 -34.27
C ARG A 232 15.34 -2.16 -34.34
N TYR A 233 14.99 -1.56 -33.20
CA TYR A 233 14.26 -0.29 -33.17
C TYR A 233 15.24 0.89 -33.13
N PRO A 234 14.97 2.00 -33.85
CA PRO A 234 15.85 3.16 -33.86
C PRO A 234 15.80 3.89 -32.51
N SER A 235 16.98 4.12 -31.94
CA SER A 235 17.19 4.86 -30.69
C SER A 235 16.99 6.37 -30.90
N GLY A 236 15.78 6.85 -30.69
CA GLY A 236 15.50 8.27 -30.49
C GLY A 236 16.04 8.71 -29.12
N HIS A 237 17.13 9.46 -29.11
CA HIS A 237 17.68 10.05 -27.89
C HIS A 237 16.77 11.19 -27.42
N SER A 238 15.91 10.91 -26.44
CA SER A 238 15.30 11.96 -25.62
C SER A 238 16.05 12.03 -24.30
N ARG A 239 16.76 13.14 -24.07
CA ARG A 239 17.37 13.47 -22.77
C ARG A 239 16.25 13.59 -21.74
N ALA A 240 16.02 12.53 -20.97
CA ALA A 240 15.23 12.61 -19.74
C ALA A 240 15.98 13.51 -18.75
N THR A 241 15.53 14.75 -18.64
CA THR A 241 15.88 15.64 -17.53
C THR A 241 15.48 14.94 -16.24
N ARG A 242 16.46 14.65 -15.37
CA ARG A 242 16.24 14.19 -13.99
C ARG A 242 15.47 15.27 -13.23
N SER A 243 14.15 15.22 -13.31
CA SER A 243 13.24 15.95 -12.43
C SER A 243 13.22 15.21 -11.10
N SER A 244 13.91 15.75 -10.09
CA SER A 244 13.81 15.24 -8.72
C SER A 244 12.46 15.67 -8.14
N THR A 245 11.38 14.96 -8.46
CA THR A 245 10.11 15.09 -7.74
C THR A 245 10.31 14.49 -6.35
N ARG A 246 10.69 15.33 -5.38
CA ARG A 246 10.72 14.93 -3.98
C ARG A 246 9.29 14.51 -3.58
N ARG A 247 9.13 13.24 -3.21
CA ARG A 247 7.89 12.68 -2.64
C ARG A 247 7.35 13.61 -1.55
N ALA A 248 6.08 13.99 -1.66
CA ALA A 248 5.47 15.03 -0.83
C ALA A 248 4.73 14.45 0.39
N CYS A 249 5.14 13.30 0.93
CA CYS A 249 4.69 12.95 2.28
C CYS A 249 5.23 14.04 3.24
N PRO A 250 4.36 14.76 3.99
CA PRO A 250 4.77 15.93 4.74
C PRO A 250 6.00 15.67 5.61
N ARG A 251 6.97 16.61 5.60
CA ARG A 251 8.24 16.50 6.37
C ARG A 251 8.00 16.13 7.84
N PHE A 252 6.87 16.57 8.41
CA PHE A 252 6.46 16.23 9.77
C PHE A 252 6.13 14.74 9.92
N VAL A 253 5.28 14.17 9.06
CA VAL A 253 4.95 12.73 9.01
C VAL A 253 6.22 11.89 8.98
N ARG A 254 7.18 12.25 8.12
CA ARG A 254 8.48 11.58 8.03
C ARG A 254 9.33 11.71 9.31
N ARG A 255 9.25 12.84 10.02
CA ARG A 255 10.01 13.09 11.27
C ARG A 255 9.43 12.39 12.49
N THR A 256 8.12 12.45 12.72
CA THR A 256 7.47 11.74 13.84
C THR A 256 7.57 10.22 13.66
N ARG A 257 7.49 9.71 12.43
CA ARG A 257 7.70 8.29 12.10
C ARG A 257 9.13 7.81 12.40
N ARG A 258 10.15 8.56 11.95
CA ARG A 258 11.56 8.21 12.23
C ARG A 258 11.84 8.14 13.73
N ARG A 259 11.26 9.06 14.52
CA ARG A 259 11.40 9.04 15.98
C ARG A 259 10.81 7.77 16.61
N ARG A 260 9.60 7.35 16.21
CA ARG A 260 8.98 6.11 16.74
C ARG A 260 9.70 4.83 16.32
N GLN A 261 10.21 4.76 15.08
CA GLN A 261 11.01 3.63 14.61
C GLN A 261 12.37 3.55 15.33
N SER A 262 12.96 4.69 15.72
CA SER A 262 14.21 4.72 16.47
C SER A 262 14.04 4.60 17.99
N SER A 263 12.85 4.90 18.53
CA SER A 263 12.69 5.00 19.98
C SER A 263 12.42 3.68 20.66
N GLY A 264 11.69 2.71 20.06
CA GLY A 264 11.49 1.36 20.62
C GLY A 264 10.98 1.26 22.07
N THR A 265 10.73 2.37 22.75
CA THR A 265 10.38 2.47 24.15
C THR A 265 8.97 3.03 24.26
N ASP A 266 8.12 2.28 24.93
CA ASP A 266 6.77 2.64 25.30
C ASP A 266 6.71 4.00 26.02
N PRO A 267 5.63 4.78 25.83
CA PRO A 267 5.26 5.74 26.86
C PRO A 267 4.85 4.94 28.11
N VAL A 268 5.61 5.06 29.18
CA VAL A 268 5.26 4.59 30.52
C VAL A 268 3.82 5.00 30.83
N GLU A 269 2.94 4.02 31.06
CA GLU A 269 1.59 4.23 31.57
C GLU A 269 1.67 4.99 32.91
N PRO A 270 0.99 6.13 33.09
CA PRO A 270 0.81 6.69 34.43
C PRO A 270 -0.14 5.77 35.20
N SER A 271 0.36 5.11 36.25
CA SER A 271 -0.46 4.21 37.07
C SER A 271 -1.59 5.00 37.73
N LEU A 272 -2.82 4.82 37.23
CA LEU A 272 -4.04 5.31 37.86
C LEU A 272 -4.48 4.33 38.96
N THR A 273 -3.72 4.27 40.05
CA THR A 273 -4.26 3.81 41.33
C THR A 273 -4.98 4.98 42.00
N PRO A 274 -6.30 4.89 42.29
CA PRO A 274 -6.99 5.95 43.01
C PRO A 274 -6.39 6.08 44.41
N ARG A 275 -5.96 7.28 44.79
CA ARG A 275 -5.67 7.59 46.20
C ARG A 275 -7.00 7.77 46.94
N PRO A 276 -7.14 7.28 48.18
CA PRO A 276 -8.34 7.54 48.98
C PRO A 276 -8.46 9.04 49.24
N VAL A 277 -9.69 9.55 49.14
CA VAL A 277 -10.06 10.93 49.48
C VAL A 277 -10.15 11.01 50.99
N ASP A 278 -9.28 11.80 51.62
CA ASP A 278 -9.44 12.21 53.01
C ASP A 278 -10.58 13.24 53.09
N ASP A 279 -11.59 12.91 53.88
CA ASP A 279 -12.75 13.74 54.24
C ASP A 279 -12.37 14.64 55.43
N PRO A 280 -12.41 15.99 55.30
CA PRO A 280 -12.18 16.88 56.42
C PRO A 280 -13.41 17.74 56.72
N ASP A 281 -14.58 17.16 56.99
CA ASP A 281 -15.68 17.88 57.64
C ASP A 281 -15.93 17.38 59.07
N GLY A 282 -15.05 17.86 59.97
CA GLY A 282 -15.25 17.83 61.41
C GLY A 282 -15.33 19.25 61.97
N ILE A 283 -16.49 19.90 61.87
CA ILE A 283 -16.80 21.10 62.66
C ILE A 283 -18.00 20.81 63.56
N ARG A 284 -17.73 20.75 64.87
CA ARG A 284 -18.73 20.82 65.94
C ARG A 284 -19.02 22.28 66.26
N SER A 285 -20.29 22.65 66.18
CA SER A 285 -21.03 23.43 67.19
C SER A 285 -22.51 23.41 66.85
#